data_AF-A0A2V8EQY6-F1
#
_entry.id   AF-A0A2V8EQY6-F1
#
_cell.length_a   1.000
_cell.length_b   1.000
_cell.length_c   1.000
_cell.angle_alpha   90.00
_cell.angle_beta   90.00
_cell.angle_gamma   90.00
#
_symmetry.space_group_name_H-M   'P 1'
#
loop_
_entity.id
_entity.type
_entity.pdbx_description
1 polymer ?
#
loop_
_entity_poly.entity_id
_entity_poly.type
_entity_poly.pdbx_seq_one_letter_code
_entity_poly.pdbx_strand_id
1 'polypeptide(L)'
;MKSTRSSPTGVRLGYLVTMALLVAAYGPPAGPGLEVLPKHFMLHPGEQIHYQVLERAENGDLRSVDYEFAVKNPQIVRPIEPKWVLEAMRPGRTELVVRTPTRERRVTIEVAGPAQPPLVAVPHDTVHEIVAKELLFVGHANLDGFDHTAVAKPGIDRLVREAKRNDVPVVYWVSREYPNWYTADRHPDYAIISEGQEHQIRVAAQRVTFVGGSFMFCVLRNVQMTLHGMLKHNAPQRIHFVFPAQAIWVEDLWGPGDKRPYPAAMVLLTTLFARRPGDAQAYDEVVVPFLDRAITQFPVAGYPSDAPVPPLSDLLEGWSVVVRFGDRSERVYRRGDPNKTLLIEFQGV
;
A
#
# COMPACT_ATOMS: atom_id res chain seq x y z
N MET A 1 -13.50 36.42 -63.85
CA MET A 1 -14.09 35.20 -64.47
C MET A 1 -13.34 33.98 -63.97
N LYS A 2 -14.07 33.00 -63.40
CA LYS A 2 -13.87 31.53 -63.32
C LYS A 2 -12.43 30.99 -63.09
N SER A 3 -12.16 30.30 -61.96
CA SER A 3 -12.24 28.81 -61.81
C SER A 3 -11.09 28.10 -62.55
N THR A 4 -10.26 27.17 -62.03
CA THR A 4 -10.45 26.09 -61.04
C THR A 4 -9.10 25.40 -60.74
N ARG A 5 -8.89 24.97 -59.48
CA ARG A 5 -8.23 23.74 -58.93
C ARG A 5 -7.06 23.05 -59.67
N SER A 6 -5.99 22.75 -58.92
CA SER A 6 -5.64 21.37 -58.50
C SER A 6 -4.63 21.34 -57.33
N SER A 7 -4.68 20.25 -56.55
CA SER A 7 -4.16 20.02 -55.18
C SER A 7 -2.63 19.85 -55.10
N PRO A 8 -2.01 19.92 -53.89
CA PRO A 8 -1.84 18.68 -53.12
C PRO A 8 -1.99 18.85 -51.59
N THR A 9 -2.94 18.11 -51.01
CA THR A 9 -2.99 17.82 -49.56
C THR A 9 -2.30 16.49 -49.29
N GLY A 10 -1.07 16.56 -48.79
CA GLY A 10 -0.36 15.45 -48.14
C GLY A 10 0.04 15.88 -46.74
N VAL A 11 -0.94 15.95 -45.83
CA VAL A 11 -0.69 16.25 -44.41
C VAL A 11 -0.24 14.98 -43.71
N ARG A 12 0.97 15.02 -43.16
CA ARG A 12 1.55 14.02 -42.26
C ARG A 12 0.65 13.84 -41.04
N LEU A 13 -0.05 12.72 -41.00
CA LEU A 13 -0.72 12.20 -39.80
C LEU A 13 0.31 11.38 -39.02
N GLY A 14 0.75 11.88 -37.86
CA GLY A 14 1.77 11.21 -37.06
C GLY A 14 1.62 11.52 -35.58
N TYR A 15 1.03 10.57 -34.86
CA TYR A 15 1.11 10.35 -33.41
C TYR A 15 0.55 11.44 -32.47
N LEU A 16 -0.77 11.57 -32.48
CA LEU A 16 -1.54 11.82 -31.25
C LEU A 16 -2.05 10.47 -30.74
N VAL A 17 -1.20 9.74 -30.01
CA VAL A 17 -1.67 8.63 -29.18
C VAL A 17 -2.29 9.27 -27.95
N THR A 18 -3.61 9.38 -28.00
CA THR A 18 -4.48 9.78 -26.90
C THR A 18 -4.17 8.92 -25.68
N MET A 19 -3.51 9.54 -24.70
CA MET A 19 -3.28 9.05 -23.36
C MET A 19 -4.62 9.10 -22.59
N ALA A 20 -5.55 8.25 -23.02
CA ALA A 20 -6.87 8.09 -22.45
C ALA A 20 -7.06 6.61 -22.13
N LEU A 21 -6.54 6.18 -20.96
CA LEU A 21 -6.98 5.00 -20.19
C LEU A 21 -6.03 4.79 -19.03
N LEU A 22 -6.31 5.44 -17.89
CA LEU A 22 -6.11 4.95 -16.52
C LEU A 22 -6.48 6.05 -15.51
N VAL A 23 -7.65 6.67 -15.69
CA VAL A 23 -8.38 7.25 -14.56
C VAL A 23 -9.20 6.10 -14.00
N ALA A 24 -8.63 5.38 -13.02
CA ALA A 24 -9.41 4.47 -12.20
C ALA A 24 -10.36 5.31 -11.34
N ALA A 25 -11.55 5.53 -11.88
CA ALA A 25 -12.81 5.89 -11.22
C ALA A 25 -12.73 6.39 -9.76
N TYR A 26 -12.45 7.68 -9.59
CA TYR A 26 -13.06 8.45 -8.49
C TYR A 26 -14.45 8.89 -8.94
N GLY A 27 -15.37 7.94 -9.01
CA GLY A 27 -16.79 8.25 -9.12
C GLY A 27 -17.35 8.69 -7.76
N PRO A 28 -18.50 9.40 -7.74
CA PRO A 28 -19.25 9.64 -6.50
C PRO A 28 -19.51 8.31 -5.77
N PRO A 29 -19.74 8.31 -4.44
CA PRO A 29 -20.05 7.08 -3.73
C PRO A 29 -21.17 6.35 -4.47
N ALA A 30 -20.88 5.11 -4.89
CA ALA A 30 -21.87 4.28 -5.57
C ALA A 30 -23.13 4.24 -4.70
N GLY A 31 -24.30 4.39 -5.32
CA GLY A 31 -25.58 4.30 -4.63
C GLY A 31 -25.75 3.01 -3.82
N PRO A 32 -26.87 2.83 -3.11
CA PRO A 32 -27.10 1.63 -2.30
C PRO A 32 -26.78 0.35 -3.07
N GLY A 33 -25.86 -0.47 -2.56
CA GLY A 33 -25.39 -1.68 -3.23
C GLY A 33 -24.52 -2.56 -2.35
N LEU A 34 -24.14 -3.74 -2.85
CA LEU A 34 -23.11 -4.57 -2.23
C LEU A 34 -21.73 -4.06 -2.63
N GLU A 35 -20.82 -3.92 -1.68
CA GLU A 35 -19.40 -3.67 -1.88
C GLU A 35 -18.65 -4.97 -1.60
N VAL A 36 -17.95 -5.48 -2.61
CA VAL A 36 -17.17 -6.72 -2.51
C VAL A 36 -15.71 -6.33 -2.63
N LEU A 37 -14.94 -6.63 -1.59
CA LEU A 37 -13.53 -6.28 -1.45
C LEU A 37 -12.69 -7.55 -1.38
N PRO A 38 -11.57 -7.64 -2.12
CA PRO A 38 -11.06 -6.64 -3.06
C PRO A 38 -11.92 -6.48 -4.32
N LYS A 39 -11.88 -5.28 -4.93
CA LYS A 39 -12.70 -4.96 -6.12
C LYS A 39 -12.21 -5.66 -7.40
N HIS A 40 -10.93 -5.99 -7.49
CA HIS A 40 -10.35 -6.77 -8.58
C HIS A 40 -8.95 -7.25 -8.21
N PHE A 41 -8.62 -8.50 -8.58
CA PHE A 41 -7.33 -9.12 -8.33
C PHE A 41 -7.00 -10.07 -9.50
N MET A 42 -5.72 -10.10 -9.89
CA MET A 42 -5.17 -11.12 -10.79
C MET A 42 -4.43 -12.13 -9.92
N LEU A 43 -4.98 -13.32 -9.78
CA LEU A 43 -4.41 -14.41 -8.97
C LEU A 43 -3.45 -15.25 -9.81
N HIS A 44 -2.58 -16.01 -9.15
CA HIS A 44 -1.84 -17.11 -9.73
C HIS A 44 -2.32 -18.45 -9.16
N PRO A 45 -2.21 -19.57 -9.91
CA PRO A 45 -2.56 -20.89 -9.40
C PRO A 45 -1.89 -21.17 -8.04
N GLY A 46 -2.67 -21.64 -7.07
CA GLY A 46 -2.28 -21.87 -5.68
C GLY A 46 -2.48 -20.68 -4.73
N GLU A 47 -2.66 -19.46 -5.26
CA GLU A 47 -2.97 -18.30 -4.42
C GLU A 47 -4.40 -18.37 -3.89
N GLN A 48 -4.57 -17.91 -2.64
CA GLN A 48 -5.86 -17.82 -1.98
C GLN A 48 -6.26 -16.35 -1.84
N ILE A 49 -7.55 -16.07 -1.80
CA ILE A 49 -8.08 -14.72 -1.60
C ILE A 49 -9.32 -14.75 -0.72
N HIS A 50 -9.41 -13.77 0.17
CA HIS A 50 -10.51 -13.58 1.09
C HIS A 50 -11.36 -12.41 0.59
N TYR A 51 -12.66 -12.64 0.44
CA TYR A 51 -13.60 -11.59 0.06
C TYR A 51 -14.39 -11.10 1.27
N GLN A 52 -14.45 -9.79 1.44
CA GLN A 52 -15.37 -9.15 2.37
C GLN A 52 -16.54 -8.55 1.59
N VAL A 53 -17.75 -8.75 2.12
CA VAL A 53 -18.98 -8.23 1.52
C VAL A 53 -19.65 -7.31 2.51
N LEU A 54 -19.81 -6.05 2.10
CA LEU A 54 -20.47 -5.00 2.86
C LEU A 54 -21.71 -4.56 2.09
N GLU A 55 -22.80 -4.25 2.79
CA GLU A 55 -23.96 -3.63 2.19
C GLU A 55 -23.99 -2.14 2.54
N ARG A 56 -24.07 -1.28 1.52
CA ARG A 56 -24.30 0.15 1.68
C ARG A 56 -25.79 0.42 1.81
N ALA A 57 -26.18 0.96 2.96
CA ALA A 57 -27.53 1.46 3.23
C ALA A 57 -27.77 2.79 2.49
N GLU A 58 -29.05 3.21 2.41
CA GLU A 58 -29.43 4.44 1.72
C GLU A 58 -28.86 5.70 2.35
N ASN A 59 -28.63 5.67 3.67
CA ASN A 59 -27.96 6.74 4.42
C ASN A 59 -26.43 6.78 4.22
N GLY A 60 -25.88 5.84 3.43
CA GLY A 60 -24.45 5.75 3.13
C GLY A 60 -23.65 4.82 4.04
N ASP A 61 -24.23 4.35 5.15
CA ASP A 61 -23.57 3.47 6.12
C ASP A 61 -23.24 2.10 5.50
N LEU A 62 -22.08 1.55 5.86
CA LEU A 62 -21.68 0.20 5.48
C LEU A 62 -21.90 -0.75 6.65
N ARG A 63 -22.53 -1.89 6.37
CA ARG A 63 -22.71 -2.97 7.34
C ARG A 63 -22.23 -4.30 6.79
N SER A 64 -21.68 -5.15 7.68
CA SER A 64 -21.45 -6.55 7.36
C SER A 64 -22.80 -7.25 7.19
N VAL A 65 -22.89 -8.13 6.21
CA VAL A 65 -24.09 -8.90 5.88
C VAL A 65 -23.73 -10.35 5.67
N ASP A 66 -24.66 -11.25 5.93
CA ASP A 66 -24.50 -12.64 5.51
C ASP A 66 -24.58 -12.73 3.99
N TYR A 67 -23.68 -13.53 3.42
CA TYR A 67 -23.60 -13.70 1.97
C TYR A 67 -23.21 -15.13 1.57
N GLU A 68 -23.46 -15.44 0.30
CA GLU A 68 -23.04 -16.67 -0.33
C GLU A 68 -22.25 -16.41 -1.60
N PHE A 69 -21.26 -17.26 -1.85
CA PHE A 69 -20.48 -17.27 -3.07
C PHE A 69 -20.93 -18.39 -3.99
N ALA A 70 -21.11 -18.05 -5.27
CA ALA A 70 -21.21 -19.02 -6.34
C ALA A 70 -20.18 -18.66 -7.42
N VAL A 71 -19.23 -19.56 -7.68
CA VAL A 71 -18.25 -19.37 -8.75
C VAL A 71 -18.77 -20.02 -10.03
N LYS A 72 -18.82 -19.26 -11.13
CA LYS A 72 -19.30 -19.79 -12.42
C LYS A 72 -18.46 -20.92 -12.96
N ASN A 73 -17.14 -20.85 -12.75
CA ASN A 73 -16.21 -21.88 -13.18
C ASN A 73 -15.30 -22.32 -12.02
N PRO A 74 -15.69 -23.36 -11.26
CA PRO A 74 -14.91 -23.87 -10.11
C PRO A 74 -13.55 -24.41 -10.50
N GLN A 75 -13.36 -24.65 -11.80
CA GLN A 75 -12.11 -25.11 -12.33
C GLN A 75 -11.06 -24.01 -12.43
N ILE A 76 -11.45 -22.73 -12.53
CA ILE A 76 -10.51 -21.58 -12.56
C ILE A 76 -10.26 -21.09 -11.14
N VAL A 77 -11.31 -20.95 -10.34
CA VAL A 77 -11.26 -20.55 -8.92
C VAL A 77 -12.23 -21.42 -8.15
N ARG A 78 -11.86 -21.91 -6.97
CA ARG A 78 -12.70 -22.81 -6.17
C ARG A 78 -12.88 -22.27 -4.75
N PRO A 79 -14.10 -22.29 -4.19
CA PRO A 79 -14.28 -22.08 -2.76
C PRO A 79 -13.61 -23.17 -1.94
N ILE A 80 -12.82 -22.79 -0.95
CA ILE A 80 -12.22 -23.70 0.03
C ILE A 80 -12.73 -23.35 1.42
N GLU A 81 -12.47 -24.22 2.41
CA GLU A 81 -12.76 -23.87 3.80
C GLU A 81 -11.67 -22.91 4.33
N PRO A 82 -12.05 -21.83 5.03
CA PRO A 82 -13.43 -21.46 5.40
C PRO A 82 -14.25 -20.80 4.26
N LYS A 83 -15.60 -20.88 4.30
CA LYS A 83 -16.60 -20.45 3.27
C LYS A 83 -16.33 -19.13 2.51
N TRP A 84 -15.52 -18.23 3.05
CA TRP A 84 -15.16 -16.91 2.46
C TRP A 84 -13.83 -16.88 1.70
N VAL A 85 -13.17 -18.03 1.56
CA VAL A 85 -11.87 -18.15 0.89
C VAL A 85 -12.03 -18.83 -0.46
N LEU A 86 -11.39 -18.23 -1.48
CA LEU A 86 -11.30 -18.79 -2.81
C LEU A 86 -9.85 -19.11 -3.14
N GLU A 87 -9.60 -20.26 -3.73
CA GLU A 87 -8.30 -20.70 -4.24
C GLU A 87 -8.27 -20.60 -5.76
N ALA A 88 -7.24 -19.97 -6.31
CA ALA A 88 -6.98 -19.98 -7.75
C ALA A 88 -6.42 -21.34 -8.19
N MET A 89 -7.09 -21.98 -9.14
CA MET A 89 -6.77 -23.35 -9.55
C MET A 89 -5.97 -23.40 -10.85
N ARG A 90 -6.38 -22.64 -11.86
CA ARG A 90 -5.72 -22.63 -13.18
C ARG A 90 -5.99 -21.35 -13.95
N PRO A 91 -5.13 -21.01 -14.93
CA PRO A 91 -5.25 -19.79 -15.70
C PRO A 91 -6.61 -19.66 -16.40
N GLY A 92 -7.15 -18.44 -16.41
CA GLY A 92 -8.41 -18.12 -17.05
C GLY A 92 -9.16 -16.99 -16.37
N ARG A 93 -10.36 -16.72 -16.86
CA ARG A 93 -11.25 -15.69 -16.31
C ARG A 93 -12.59 -16.30 -15.92
N THR A 94 -13.07 -15.97 -14.72
CA THR A 94 -14.35 -16.45 -14.18
C THR A 94 -15.10 -15.32 -13.49
N GLU A 95 -16.36 -15.57 -13.14
CA GLU A 95 -17.17 -14.66 -12.33
C GLU A 95 -17.48 -15.29 -10.98
N LEU A 96 -17.24 -14.51 -9.93
CA LEU A 96 -17.76 -14.73 -8.59
C LEU A 96 -19.10 -14.01 -8.49
N VAL A 97 -20.16 -14.76 -8.18
CA VAL A 97 -21.47 -14.21 -7.85
C VAL A 97 -21.59 -14.17 -6.33
N VAL A 98 -21.80 -12.97 -5.80
CA VAL A 98 -22.01 -12.70 -4.38
C VAL A 98 -23.49 -12.39 -4.17
N ARG A 99 -24.15 -13.14 -3.30
CA ARG A 99 -25.57 -12.96 -2.99
C ARG A 99 -25.79 -12.71 -1.51
N THR A 100 -26.63 -11.75 -1.22
CA THR A 100 -27.29 -11.58 0.08
C THR A 100 -28.78 -11.90 -0.10
N PRO A 101 -29.59 -11.96 0.97
CA PRO A 101 -31.03 -12.15 0.84
C PRO A 101 -31.74 -11.12 -0.05
N THR A 102 -31.14 -9.93 -0.22
CA THR A 102 -31.76 -8.77 -0.87
C THR A 102 -31.04 -8.33 -2.15
N ARG A 103 -29.80 -8.76 -2.39
CA ARG A 103 -28.95 -8.20 -3.47
C ARG A 103 -28.02 -9.25 -4.07
N GLU A 104 -27.66 -9.05 -5.34
CA GLU A 104 -26.62 -9.81 -6.04
C GLU A 104 -25.56 -8.84 -6.59
N ARG A 105 -24.29 -9.21 -6.50
CA ARG A 105 -23.19 -8.53 -7.19
C ARG A 105 -22.29 -9.56 -7.87
N ARG A 106 -21.78 -9.21 -9.05
CA ARG A 106 -20.82 -10.03 -9.78
C ARG A 106 -19.45 -9.37 -9.78
N VAL A 107 -18.44 -10.17 -9.54
CA VAL A 107 -17.03 -9.77 -9.57
C VAL A 107 -16.30 -10.65 -10.56
N THR A 108 -15.55 -10.05 -11.47
CA THR A 108 -14.65 -10.81 -12.35
C THR A 108 -13.38 -11.17 -11.58
N ILE A 109 -13.01 -12.45 -11.62
CA ILE A 109 -11.72 -12.95 -11.15
C ILE A 109 -10.90 -13.41 -12.35
N GLU A 110 -9.66 -12.96 -12.41
CA GLU A 110 -8.67 -13.37 -13.39
C GLU A 110 -7.57 -14.17 -12.70
N VAL A 111 -7.23 -15.32 -13.27
CA VAL A 111 -6.12 -16.16 -12.85
C VAL A 111 -5.10 -16.16 -13.99
N ALA A 112 -3.91 -15.64 -13.72
CA ALA A 112 -2.79 -15.61 -14.65
C ALA A 112 -2.11 -16.99 -14.74
N GLY A 113 -1.00 -17.05 -15.49
CA GLY A 113 -0.11 -18.22 -15.51
C GLY A 113 0.50 -18.54 -14.13
N PRO A 114 1.25 -19.65 -13.99
CA PRO A 114 1.95 -19.96 -12.75
C PRO A 114 2.85 -18.80 -12.32
N ALA A 115 2.78 -18.43 -11.04
CA ALA A 115 3.74 -17.51 -10.45
C ALA A 115 5.11 -18.18 -10.37
N GLN A 116 6.17 -17.36 -10.39
CA GLN A 116 7.46 -17.85 -9.96
C GLN A 116 7.45 -18.09 -8.44
N PRO A 117 8.20 -19.09 -7.93
CA PRO A 117 8.34 -19.27 -6.49
C PRO A 117 8.90 -17.98 -5.85
N PRO A 118 8.50 -17.63 -4.62
CA PRO A 118 9.07 -16.50 -3.90
C PRO A 118 10.56 -16.73 -3.62
N LEU A 119 11.33 -15.64 -3.69
CA LEU A 119 12.70 -15.60 -3.21
C LEU A 119 12.74 -16.10 -1.75
N VAL A 120 13.73 -16.93 -1.44
CA VAL A 120 13.94 -17.41 -0.07
C VAL A 120 14.28 -16.22 0.82
N ALA A 121 13.41 -15.95 1.78
CA ALA A 121 13.61 -14.86 2.73
C ALA A 121 14.64 -15.23 3.80
N VAL A 122 15.46 -14.25 4.19
CA VAL A 122 16.49 -14.40 5.21
C VAL A 122 16.09 -13.66 6.50
N PRO A 123 16.51 -14.13 7.68
CA PRO A 123 16.29 -13.39 8.94
C PRO A 123 16.87 -11.97 8.90
N HIS A 124 16.21 -10.98 9.52
CA HIS A 124 16.64 -9.58 9.49
C HIS A 124 18.01 -9.30 10.11
N ASP A 125 18.52 -10.18 10.96
CA ASP A 125 19.86 -10.10 11.55
C ASP A 125 20.98 -10.55 10.60
N THR A 126 20.64 -11.19 9.48
CA THR A 126 21.62 -11.59 8.43
C THR A 126 21.97 -10.47 7.48
N VAL A 127 21.13 -9.42 7.41
CA VAL A 127 21.38 -8.23 6.61
C VAL A 127 21.86 -7.14 7.57
N HIS A 128 23.06 -6.64 7.39
CA HIS A 128 23.61 -5.60 8.26
C HIS A 128 23.50 -4.20 7.65
N GLU A 129 23.55 -4.11 6.32
CA GLU A 129 23.56 -2.83 5.62
C GLU A 129 22.88 -2.95 4.25
N ILE A 130 22.17 -1.88 3.86
CA ILE A 130 21.64 -1.68 2.52
C ILE A 130 22.12 -0.30 2.04
N VAL A 131 22.96 -0.30 1.00
CA VAL A 131 23.52 0.92 0.40
C VAL A 131 22.87 1.15 -0.96
N ALA A 132 22.12 2.25 -1.07
CA ALA A 132 21.47 2.64 -2.32
C ALA A 132 21.16 4.14 -2.29
N LYS A 133 21.16 4.83 -3.43
CA LYS A 133 20.73 6.25 -3.45
C LYS A 133 19.24 6.37 -3.06
N GLU A 134 18.43 5.48 -3.63
CA GLU A 134 16.99 5.38 -3.41
C GLU A 134 16.62 3.93 -3.11
N LEU A 135 15.54 3.72 -2.34
CA LEU A 135 15.11 2.40 -1.89
C LEU A 135 13.58 2.31 -1.85
N LEU A 136 13.01 1.15 -2.20
CA LEU A 136 11.60 0.83 -2.00
C LEU A 136 11.46 -0.29 -0.95
N PHE A 137 10.83 0.04 0.17
CA PHE A 137 10.40 -0.94 1.17
C PHE A 137 8.94 -1.33 0.96
N VAL A 138 8.70 -2.64 0.83
CA VAL A 138 7.36 -3.23 0.84
C VAL A 138 7.14 -3.92 2.17
N GLY A 139 6.36 -3.29 3.04
CA GLY A 139 6.01 -3.82 4.36
C GLY A 139 4.93 -4.89 4.26
N HIS A 140 5.19 -6.07 4.85
CA HIS A 140 4.31 -7.24 4.84
C HIS A 140 3.77 -7.55 3.44
N ALA A 141 4.64 -8.08 2.57
CA ALA A 141 4.24 -8.60 1.27
C ALA A 141 3.35 -9.86 1.36
N ASN A 142 3.13 -10.39 2.57
CA ASN A 142 2.28 -11.53 2.87
C ASN A 142 0.81 -11.15 2.99
N LEU A 143 -0.07 -12.03 2.50
CA LEU A 143 -1.51 -11.82 2.44
C LEU A 143 -2.15 -12.04 3.82
N ASP A 144 -1.91 -13.24 4.36
CA ASP A 144 -2.56 -13.71 5.57
C ASP A 144 -1.99 -12.95 6.79
N GLY A 145 -2.84 -12.67 7.78
CA GLY A 145 -2.45 -11.92 9.00
C GLY A 145 -2.31 -10.40 8.84
N PHE A 146 -2.23 -9.89 7.60
CA PHE A 146 -2.01 -8.46 7.30
C PHE A 146 -3.09 -7.93 6.33
N ASP A 147 -2.72 -7.57 5.10
CA ASP A 147 -3.66 -7.11 4.06
C ASP A 147 -4.36 -8.30 3.38
N HIS A 148 -5.24 -8.98 4.11
CA HIS A 148 -6.03 -10.09 3.59
C HIS A 148 -6.97 -9.71 2.44
N THR A 149 -7.27 -8.41 2.28
CA THR A 149 -8.01 -7.92 1.10
C THR A 149 -7.09 -7.58 -0.05
N ALA A 150 -5.77 -7.53 0.18
CA ALA A 150 -4.75 -7.08 -0.75
C ALA A 150 -5.09 -5.74 -1.43
N VAL A 151 -5.74 -4.84 -0.69
CA VAL A 151 -6.21 -3.55 -1.21
C VAL A 151 -5.06 -2.70 -1.73
N ALA A 152 -3.86 -2.81 -1.12
CA ALA A 152 -2.67 -2.08 -1.54
C ALA A 152 -1.95 -2.69 -2.75
N LYS A 153 -2.24 -3.95 -3.12
CA LYS A 153 -1.53 -4.68 -4.18
C LYS A 153 -1.39 -3.90 -5.48
N PRO A 154 -2.46 -3.30 -6.06
CA PRO A 154 -2.31 -2.63 -7.36
C PRO A 154 -1.31 -1.47 -7.31
N GLY A 155 -1.28 -0.74 -6.19
CA GLY A 155 -0.30 0.33 -5.96
C GLY A 155 1.12 -0.22 -5.78
N ILE A 156 1.28 -1.27 -4.98
CA ILE A 156 2.56 -1.93 -4.71
C ILE A 156 3.15 -2.52 -6.00
N ASP A 157 2.39 -3.32 -6.73
CA ASP A 157 2.87 -3.99 -7.96
C ASP A 157 3.31 -2.96 -9.02
N ARG A 158 2.60 -1.84 -9.12
CA ARG A 158 2.99 -0.74 -10.01
C ARG A 158 4.33 -0.14 -9.58
N LEU A 159 4.47 0.21 -8.30
CA LEU A 159 5.68 0.84 -7.75
C LEU A 159 6.89 -0.09 -7.79
N VAL A 160 6.71 -1.40 -7.53
CA VAL A 160 7.79 -2.39 -7.68
C VAL A 160 8.25 -2.48 -9.13
N ARG A 161 7.32 -2.51 -10.09
CA ARG A 161 7.66 -2.50 -11.53
C ARG A 161 8.36 -1.20 -11.95
N GLU A 162 7.98 -0.06 -11.37
CA GLU A 162 8.66 1.22 -11.60
C GLU A 162 10.06 1.24 -10.98
N ALA A 163 10.22 0.75 -9.75
CA ALA A 163 11.50 0.66 -9.07
C ALA A 163 12.49 -0.19 -9.87
N LYS A 164 12.10 -1.41 -10.26
CA LYS A 164 12.93 -2.31 -11.07
C LYS A 164 13.30 -1.75 -12.44
N ARG A 165 12.40 -0.99 -13.08
CA ARG A 165 12.70 -0.33 -14.36
C ARG A 165 13.72 0.81 -14.23
N ASN A 166 13.90 1.34 -13.03
CA ASN A 166 14.80 2.46 -12.75
C ASN A 166 16.00 2.03 -11.88
N ASP A 167 16.28 0.73 -11.78
CA ASP A 167 17.36 0.17 -10.96
C ASP A 167 17.31 0.63 -9.48
N VAL A 168 16.11 0.86 -8.95
CA VAL A 168 15.88 1.15 -7.53
C VAL A 168 15.70 -0.18 -6.80
N PRO A 169 16.55 -0.50 -5.80
CA PRO A 169 16.42 -1.74 -5.05
C PRO A 169 15.06 -1.85 -4.34
N VAL A 170 14.53 -3.07 -4.32
CA VAL A 170 13.26 -3.42 -3.72
C VAL A 170 13.52 -4.40 -2.58
N VAL A 171 13.06 -4.04 -1.38
CA VAL A 171 13.21 -4.86 -0.18
C VAL A 171 11.82 -5.21 0.34
N TYR A 172 11.54 -6.50 0.45
CA TYR A 172 10.31 -7.02 1.03
C TYR A 172 10.53 -7.42 2.48
N TRP A 173 9.67 -6.92 3.35
CA TRP A 173 9.51 -7.43 4.70
C TRP A 173 8.43 -8.50 4.70
N VAL A 174 8.78 -9.69 5.16
CA VAL A 174 7.90 -10.85 5.14
C VAL A 174 7.77 -11.51 6.50
N SER A 175 6.69 -12.26 6.65
CA SER A 175 6.39 -13.12 7.80
C SER A 175 6.73 -14.57 7.49
N ARG A 176 7.23 -15.28 8.50
CA ARG A 176 7.37 -16.73 8.49
C ARG A 176 6.04 -17.43 8.79
N GLU A 177 5.19 -16.79 9.58
CA GLU A 177 3.86 -17.32 9.96
C GLU A 177 2.91 -17.35 8.77
N TYR A 178 3.01 -16.36 7.88
CA TYR A 178 2.11 -16.20 6.73
C TYR A 178 2.86 -16.40 5.41
N PRO A 179 2.95 -17.63 4.86
CA PRO A 179 3.83 -17.91 3.72
C PRO A 179 3.36 -17.34 2.38
N ASN A 180 2.07 -16.98 2.26
CA ASN A 180 1.47 -16.55 1.00
C ASN A 180 1.78 -15.08 0.73
N TRP A 181 2.60 -14.77 -0.27
CA TRP A 181 2.76 -13.37 -0.69
C TRP A 181 1.61 -12.98 -1.61
N TYR A 182 1.19 -11.72 -1.57
CA TYR A 182 0.18 -11.20 -2.50
C TYR A 182 0.79 -10.32 -3.59
N THR A 183 2.07 -9.99 -3.52
CA THR A 183 2.76 -9.19 -4.56
C THR A 183 2.93 -10.00 -5.84
N ALA A 184 2.80 -9.35 -7.00
CA ALA A 184 2.98 -10.02 -8.30
C ALA A 184 4.45 -10.32 -8.54
N ASP A 185 5.33 -9.41 -8.15
CA ASP A 185 6.76 -9.67 -8.16
C ASP A 185 7.15 -10.51 -6.95
N ARG A 186 7.80 -11.64 -7.21
CA ARG A 186 8.21 -12.65 -6.22
C ARG A 186 9.72 -12.68 -5.97
N HIS A 187 10.47 -11.79 -6.62
CA HIS A 187 11.92 -11.74 -6.60
C HIS A 187 12.41 -10.31 -6.32
N PRO A 188 12.15 -9.76 -5.11
CA PRO A 188 12.76 -8.51 -4.69
C PRO A 188 14.30 -8.66 -4.63
N ASP A 189 15.03 -7.56 -4.55
CA ASP A 189 16.47 -7.61 -4.31
C ASP A 189 16.79 -8.19 -2.93
N TYR A 190 15.90 -7.96 -1.96
CA TYR A 190 15.97 -8.56 -0.64
C TYR A 190 14.58 -9.03 -0.19
N ALA A 191 14.51 -10.25 0.34
CA ALA A 191 13.36 -10.73 1.09
C ALA A 191 13.80 -10.99 2.53
N ILE A 192 13.27 -10.24 3.48
CA ILE A 192 13.74 -10.20 4.86
C ILE A 192 12.61 -10.56 5.81
N ILE A 193 12.85 -11.53 6.68
CA ILE A 193 11.88 -11.99 7.69
C ILE A 193 11.87 -11.00 8.86
N SER A 194 10.77 -10.28 9.04
CA SER A 194 10.50 -9.42 10.20
C SER A 194 9.00 -9.27 10.44
N GLU A 195 8.50 -9.92 11.50
CA GLU A 195 7.07 -9.99 11.83
C GLU A 195 6.48 -8.64 12.23
N GLY A 196 7.24 -7.80 12.94
CA GLY A 196 6.81 -6.47 13.33
C GLY A 196 7.51 -5.34 12.57
N GLN A 197 8.38 -5.67 11.59
CA GLN A 197 9.28 -4.75 10.89
C GLN A 197 10.33 -4.08 11.80
N GLU A 198 10.64 -4.71 12.94
CA GLU A 198 11.86 -4.42 13.69
C GLU A 198 13.09 -4.87 12.89
N HIS A 199 14.12 -4.03 12.86
CA HIS A 199 15.42 -4.38 12.32
C HIS A 199 16.50 -3.43 12.82
N GLN A 200 17.76 -3.87 12.82
CA GLN A 200 18.93 -3.01 13.06
C GLN A 200 19.75 -2.79 11.77
N ILE A 201 19.18 -3.10 10.62
CA ILE A 201 19.81 -2.90 9.31
C ILE A 201 20.16 -1.42 9.14
N ARG A 202 21.43 -1.14 8.84
CA ARG A 202 21.90 0.18 8.45
C ARG A 202 21.42 0.49 7.03
N VAL A 203 20.60 1.53 6.89
CA VAL A 203 20.17 2.01 5.57
C VAL A 203 21.00 3.24 5.22
N ALA A 204 21.80 3.15 4.16
CA ALA A 204 22.57 4.27 3.63
C ALA A 204 21.92 4.76 2.33
N ALA A 205 20.86 5.55 2.47
CA ALA A 205 20.08 6.11 1.36
C ALA A 205 19.72 7.58 1.55
N GLN A 206 19.38 8.27 0.46
CA GLN A 206 18.85 9.64 0.52
C GLN A 206 17.33 9.66 0.44
N ARG A 207 16.75 8.69 -0.26
CA ARG A 207 15.30 8.58 -0.47
C ARG A 207 14.82 7.16 -0.17
N VAL A 208 13.82 7.02 0.69
CA VAL A 208 13.20 5.74 1.01
C VAL A 208 11.69 5.85 0.79
N THR A 209 11.15 4.96 -0.03
CA THR A 209 9.70 4.86 -0.27
C THR A 209 9.15 3.70 0.53
N PHE A 210 8.12 3.95 1.33
CA PHE A 210 7.46 2.93 2.15
C PHE A 210 6.08 2.62 1.58
N VAL A 211 5.81 1.35 1.32
CA VAL A 211 4.51 0.84 0.86
C VAL A 211 4.11 -0.41 1.65
N GLY A 212 2.88 -0.88 1.49
CA GLY A 212 2.32 -1.97 2.30
C GLY A 212 1.64 -1.42 3.55
N GLY A 213 1.83 -2.04 4.70
CA GLY A 213 1.11 -1.61 5.89
C GLY A 213 1.25 -2.56 7.07
N SER A 214 0.51 -2.34 8.16
CA SER A 214 -0.42 -1.21 8.32
C SER A 214 0.33 0.12 8.46
N PHE A 215 -0.26 1.21 7.98
CA PHE A 215 0.30 2.57 8.10
C PHE A 215 0.73 2.93 9.54
N MET A 216 -0.15 2.73 10.53
CA MET A 216 0.10 3.15 11.92
C MET A 216 0.78 2.07 12.78
N PHE A 217 1.17 0.95 12.18
CA PHE A 217 1.87 -0.13 12.87
C PHE A 217 3.17 -0.48 12.13
N CYS A 218 3.07 -1.25 11.05
CA CYS A 218 4.25 -1.85 10.45
C CYS A 218 5.05 -0.85 9.61
N VAL A 219 4.38 0.02 8.85
CA VAL A 219 5.04 1.14 8.15
C VAL A 219 5.65 2.11 9.15
N LEU A 220 4.90 2.50 10.18
CA LEU A 220 5.39 3.34 11.27
C LEU A 220 6.67 2.75 11.89
N ARG A 221 6.67 1.46 12.21
CA ARG A 221 7.83 0.81 12.85
C ARG A 221 9.04 0.75 11.94
N ASN A 222 8.83 0.43 10.67
CA ASN A 222 9.89 0.42 9.67
C ASN A 222 10.52 1.82 9.49
N VAL A 223 9.70 2.86 9.48
CA VAL A 223 10.15 4.26 9.44
C VAL A 223 11.00 4.58 10.66
N GLN A 224 10.58 4.18 11.87
CA GLN A 224 11.33 4.40 13.11
C GLN A 224 12.71 3.73 13.06
N MET A 225 12.75 2.42 12.74
CA MET A 225 13.99 1.65 12.71
C MET A 225 14.94 2.13 11.60
N THR A 226 14.40 2.42 10.42
CA THR A 226 15.17 2.99 9.30
C THR A 226 15.75 4.35 9.66
N LEU A 227 14.94 5.28 10.17
CA LEU A 227 15.39 6.62 10.52
C LEU A 227 16.46 6.58 11.63
N HIS A 228 16.24 5.75 12.64
CA HIS A 228 17.18 5.59 13.74
C HIS A 228 18.52 5.06 13.21
N GLY A 229 18.50 4.02 12.38
CA GLY A 229 19.70 3.48 11.74
C GLY A 229 20.43 4.52 10.89
N MET A 230 19.69 5.31 10.10
CA MET A 230 20.27 6.39 9.29
C MET A 230 20.98 7.43 10.16
N LEU A 231 20.30 7.95 11.19
CA LEU A 231 20.81 9.03 12.04
C LEU A 231 22.02 8.60 12.88
N LYS A 232 22.04 7.36 13.37
CA LYS A 232 23.15 6.83 14.18
C LYS A 232 24.44 6.61 13.38
N HIS A 233 24.35 6.41 12.08
CA HIS A 233 25.49 6.00 11.24
C HIS A 233 25.91 7.05 10.20
N ASN A 234 26.00 8.32 10.63
CA ASN A 234 26.33 9.50 9.81
C ASN A 234 25.34 9.70 8.65
N ALA A 235 24.08 9.95 9.00
CA ALA A 235 23.02 10.23 8.03
C ALA A 235 23.46 11.27 6.97
N PRO A 236 23.01 11.12 5.71
CA PRO A 236 23.07 12.23 4.77
C PRO A 236 22.34 13.42 5.37
N GLN A 237 22.88 14.63 5.15
CA GLN A 237 22.30 15.88 5.64
C GLN A 237 20.85 16.11 5.16
N ARG A 238 20.40 15.36 4.15
CA ARG A 238 19.02 15.36 3.66
C ARG A 238 18.50 13.93 3.53
N ILE A 239 17.44 13.64 4.27
CA ILE A 239 16.69 12.38 4.23
C ILE A 239 15.31 12.66 3.64
N HIS A 240 14.84 11.83 2.73
CA HIS A 240 13.54 11.94 2.10
C HIS A 240 12.74 10.63 2.24
N PHE A 241 11.69 10.65 3.05
CA PHE A 241 10.75 9.54 3.17
C PHE A 241 9.47 9.79 2.39
N VAL A 242 8.99 8.78 1.69
CA VAL A 242 7.89 8.88 0.73
C VAL A 242 6.83 7.85 1.06
N PHE A 243 5.59 8.31 1.09
CA PHE A 243 4.41 7.53 1.45
C PHE A 243 3.36 7.62 0.33
N PRO A 244 3.41 6.75 -0.68
CA PRO A 244 2.40 6.70 -1.74
C PRO A 244 1.09 6.13 -1.19
N ALA A 245 0.10 6.98 -0.93
CA ALA A 245 -1.10 6.61 -0.18
C ALA A 245 -1.97 5.55 -0.88
N GLN A 246 -1.88 5.45 -2.21
CA GLN A 246 -2.54 4.41 -3.01
C GLN A 246 -1.87 3.03 -2.92
N ALA A 247 -0.73 2.91 -2.26
CA ALA A 247 0.02 1.68 -2.08
C ALA A 247 0.23 1.36 -0.58
N ILE A 248 -0.45 2.08 0.30
CA ILE A 248 -0.42 1.87 1.75
C ILE A 248 -1.82 1.50 2.21
N TRP A 249 -1.94 0.42 2.98
CA TRP A 249 -3.20 0.02 3.58
C TRP A 249 -3.26 0.42 5.07
N VAL A 250 -4.48 0.65 5.54
CA VAL A 250 -4.80 0.97 6.94
C VAL A 250 -6.00 0.13 7.38
N GLU A 251 -6.06 -0.19 8.67
CA GLU A 251 -7.27 -0.76 9.25
C GLU A 251 -8.41 0.24 9.13
N ASP A 252 -9.52 -0.19 8.53
CA ASP A 252 -10.74 0.60 8.46
C ASP A 252 -11.43 0.58 9.84
N LEU A 253 -10.98 1.46 10.73
CA LEU A 253 -11.51 1.65 12.08
C LEU A 253 -12.90 2.28 12.02
N TRP A 254 -13.93 1.49 11.75
CA TRP A 254 -15.32 1.88 11.95
C TRP A 254 -15.59 2.13 13.44
N GLY A 255 -15.68 3.42 13.85
CA GLY A 255 -16.40 3.98 15.02
C GLY A 255 -16.07 3.47 16.45
N PRO A 256 -16.23 4.30 17.50
CA PRO A 256 -16.14 3.84 18.89
C PRO A 256 -17.35 2.96 19.23
N GLY A 257 -17.17 1.64 19.32
CA GLY A 257 -18.14 0.74 19.96
C GLY A 257 -18.50 -0.56 19.24
N ASP A 258 -18.16 -0.73 17.97
CA ASP A 258 -18.56 -1.92 17.23
C ASP A 258 -17.50 -3.03 17.26
N LYS A 259 -17.94 -4.26 17.52
CA LYS A 259 -17.08 -5.45 17.58
C LYS A 259 -16.45 -5.69 16.20
N ARG A 260 -15.12 -5.86 16.19
CA ARG A 260 -14.32 -6.25 15.03
C ARG A 260 -14.85 -7.57 14.42
N PRO A 261 -15.39 -7.60 13.20
CA PRO A 261 -15.42 -8.85 12.44
C PRO A 261 -13.98 -9.10 11.99
N TYR A 262 -13.38 -10.21 12.43
CA TYR A 262 -12.15 -10.68 11.80
C TYR A 262 -12.53 -11.44 10.52
N PRO A 263 -11.87 -11.16 9.39
CA PRO A 263 -10.82 -10.17 9.22
C PRO A 263 -11.39 -8.74 8.98
N ALA A 264 -10.73 -7.72 9.56
CA ALA A 264 -11.20 -6.32 9.57
C ALA A 264 -11.03 -5.67 8.19
N ALA A 265 -12.01 -4.91 7.69
CA ALA A 265 -11.87 -4.24 6.39
C ALA A 265 -10.57 -3.42 6.32
N MET A 266 -9.77 -3.58 5.26
CA MET A 266 -8.61 -2.71 5.00
C MET A 266 -8.99 -1.72 3.90
N VAL A 267 -8.57 -0.48 4.06
CA VAL A 267 -8.72 0.56 3.05
C VAL A 267 -7.36 1.17 2.70
N LEU A 268 -7.28 1.82 1.55
CA LEU A 268 -6.09 2.57 1.19
C LEU A 268 -5.95 3.79 2.09
N LEU A 269 -4.71 4.21 2.35
CA LEU A 269 -4.41 5.44 3.06
C LEU A 269 -5.05 6.66 2.36
N THR A 270 -5.17 6.66 1.01
CA THR A 270 -5.92 7.70 0.28
C THR A 270 -7.38 7.79 0.73
N THR A 271 -8.01 6.66 1.07
CA THR A 271 -9.39 6.66 1.61
C THR A 271 -9.45 7.31 2.99
N LEU A 272 -8.45 7.08 3.85
CA LEU A 272 -8.37 7.74 5.15
C LEU A 272 -8.25 9.27 5.00
N PHE A 273 -7.42 9.73 4.06
CA PHE A 273 -7.28 11.16 3.75
C PHE A 273 -8.56 11.77 3.17
N ALA A 274 -9.19 11.10 2.20
CA ALA A 274 -10.42 11.57 1.56
C ALA A 274 -11.63 11.68 2.52
N ARG A 275 -11.58 11.02 3.68
CA ARG A 275 -12.59 11.14 4.74
C ARG A 275 -12.45 12.43 5.57
N ARG A 276 -11.46 13.27 5.28
CA ARG A 276 -11.25 14.55 5.97
C ARG A 276 -11.75 15.71 5.11
N PRO A 277 -12.51 16.66 5.68
CA PRO A 277 -13.06 17.82 4.97
C PRO A 277 -12.05 18.67 4.16
N GLY A 278 -10.75 18.60 4.45
CA GLY A 278 -9.72 19.24 3.66
C GLY A 278 -8.31 19.08 4.26
N ASP A 279 -7.32 19.65 3.58
CA ASP A 279 -5.89 19.45 3.87
C ASP A 279 -5.46 19.81 5.29
N ALA A 280 -6.06 20.85 5.88
CA ALA A 280 -5.75 21.24 7.25
C ALA A 280 -6.12 20.13 8.25
N GLN A 281 -7.35 19.63 8.17
CA GLN A 281 -7.83 18.57 9.06
C GLN A 281 -7.17 17.23 8.76
N ALA A 282 -6.91 16.92 7.49
CA ALA A 282 -6.12 15.76 7.09
C ALA A 282 -4.71 15.77 7.70
N TYR A 283 -4.05 16.92 7.67
CA TYR A 283 -2.75 17.09 8.29
C TYR A 283 -2.81 16.89 9.80
N ASP A 284 -3.74 17.56 10.50
CA ASP A 284 -3.84 17.51 11.95
C ASP A 284 -4.28 16.13 12.49
N GLU A 285 -5.12 15.40 11.76
CA GLU A 285 -5.71 14.14 12.24
C GLU A 285 -5.04 12.87 11.71
N VAL A 286 -4.25 12.95 10.64
CA VAL A 286 -3.57 11.78 10.05
C VAL A 286 -2.06 11.93 10.07
N VAL A 287 -1.55 13.06 9.58
CA VAL A 287 -0.11 13.30 9.45
C VAL A 287 0.53 13.56 10.80
N VAL A 288 0.03 14.52 11.59
CA VAL A 288 0.60 14.87 12.90
C VAL A 288 0.64 13.66 13.84
N PRO A 289 -0.43 12.86 14.00
CA PRO A 289 -0.38 11.67 14.85
C PRO A 289 0.63 10.62 14.38
N PHE A 290 0.81 10.47 13.06
CA PHE A 290 1.86 9.60 12.52
C PHE A 290 3.26 10.11 12.88
N LEU A 291 3.52 11.41 12.70
CA LEU A 291 4.82 12.02 13.01
C LEU A 291 5.13 11.99 14.51
N ASP A 292 4.14 12.30 15.36
CA ASP A 292 4.28 12.24 16.81
C ASP A 292 4.67 10.83 17.25
N ARG A 293 4.04 9.80 16.68
CA ARG A 293 4.40 8.41 16.97
C ARG A 293 5.76 8.03 16.40
N ALA A 294 6.08 8.49 15.19
CA ALA A 294 7.34 8.15 14.52
C ALA A 294 8.55 8.77 15.23
N ILE A 295 8.42 9.98 15.74
CA ILE A 295 9.55 10.79 16.21
C ILE A 295 9.53 10.97 17.74
N THR A 296 8.40 11.42 18.28
CA THR A 296 8.32 11.90 19.67
C THR A 296 8.01 10.80 20.66
N GLN A 297 7.21 9.81 20.26
CA GLN A 297 6.71 8.75 21.14
C GLN A 297 7.46 7.43 20.94
N PHE A 298 8.59 7.41 20.25
CA PHE A 298 9.37 6.18 20.03
C PHE A 298 10.27 5.86 21.24
N PRO A 299 10.21 4.65 21.83
CA PRO A 299 9.34 3.52 21.48
C PRO A 299 7.88 3.70 21.90
N VAL A 300 6.94 3.34 21.01
CA VAL A 300 5.50 3.49 21.26
C VAL A 300 5.01 2.26 22.03
N ALA A 301 4.42 2.48 23.21
CA ALA A 301 3.84 1.42 24.05
C ALA A 301 4.80 0.26 24.38
N GLY A 302 6.10 0.55 24.54
CA GLY A 302 7.12 -0.46 24.85
C GLY A 302 7.55 -1.33 23.67
N TYR A 303 7.20 -0.93 22.44
CA TYR A 303 7.66 -1.58 21.21
C TYR A 303 8.64 -0.72 20.39
N PRO A 304 9.72 -1.32 19.86
CA PRO A 304 10.14 -2.69 20.13
C PRO A 304 10.61 -2.86 21.59
N SER A 305 10.55 -4.09 22.11
CA SER A 305 10.91 -4.40 23.50
C SER A 305 12.32 -3.92 23.85
N ASP A 306 13.22 -4.02 22.87
CA ASP A 306 14.61 -3.55 22.94
C ASP A 306 14.79 -2.32 22.04
N ALA A 307 14.07 -1.25 22.40
CA ALA A 307 14.12 0.02 21.68
C ALA A 307 15.57 0.53 21.55
N PRO A 308 16.00 0.88 20.33
CA PRO A 308 17.35 1.35 20.13
C PRO A 308 17.54 2.73 20.77
N VAL A 309 18.71 2.93 21.35
CA VAL A 309 19.12 4.18 22.02
C VAL A 309 20.20 4.91 21.21
N PRO A 310 20.21 6.26 21.27
CA PRO A 310 19.27 7.14 21.98
C PRO A 310 17.91 7.31 21.25
N PRO A 311 16.87 7.84 21.91
CA PRO A 311 15.57 8.10 21.30
C PRO A 311 15.66 8.90 19.99
N LEU A 312 14.72 8.67 19.07
CA LEU A 312 14.65 9.40 17.79
C LEU A 312 14.50 10.91 17.97
N SER A 313 13.80 11.35 19.02
CA SER A 313 13.66 12.76 19.39
C SER A 313 15.02 13.45 19.56
N ASP A 314 15.97 12.75 20.16
CA ASP A 314 17.29 13.24 20.53
C ASP A 314 18.20 13.20 19.31
N LEU A 315 18.13 12.12 18.51
CA LEU A 315 18.87 12.02 17.24
C LEU A 315 18.45 13.10 16.22
N LEU A 316 17.19 13.55 16.29
CA LEU A 316 16.64 14.62 15.47
C LEU A 316 16.76 16.01 16.11
N GLU A 317 17.45 16.15 17.23
CA GLU A 317 17.70 17.47 17.81
C GLU A 317 18.44 18.36 16.81
N GLY A 318 17.92 19.57 16.59
CA GLY A 318 18.46 20.50 15.61
C GLY A 318 18.17 20.16 14.13
N TRP A 319 17.43 19.10 13.81
CA TRP A 319 16.97 18.85 12.44
C TRP A 319 15.69 19.62 12.10
N SER A 320 15.58 20.05 10.85
CA SER A 320 14.31 20.51 10.27
C SER A 320 13.50 19.30 9.79
N VAL A 321 12.24 19.20 10.22
CA VAL A 321 11.29 18.20 9.73
C VAL A 321 10.22 18.91 8.92
N VAL A 322 10.21 18.62 7.62
CA VAL A 322 9.31 19.24 6.65
C VAL A 322 8.39 18.17 6.09
N VAL A 323 7.12 18.51 5.97
CA VAL A 323 6.11 17.63 5.43
C VAL A 323 5.59 18.21 4.12
N ARG A 324 5.60 17.40 3.07
CA ARG A 324 4.94 17.70 1.80
C ARG A 324 3.66 16.89 1.69
N PHE A 325 2.53 17.57 1.56
CA PHE A 325 1.19 16.97 1.59
C PHE A 325 0.21 17.77 0.71
N GLY A 326 -0.83 17.09 0.19
CA GLY A 326 -1.92 17.66 -0.61
C GLY A 326 -1.45 18.15 -1.98
N ASP A 327 -1.77 19.40 -2.32
CA ASP A 327 -1.30 20.16 -3.50
C ASP A 327 0.23 20.43 -3.52
N ARG A 328 1.01 19.59 -2.82
CA ARG A 328 2.46 19.71 -2.59
C ARG A 328 2.83 20.94 -1.78
N SER A 329 1.91 21.40 -0.92
CA SER A 329 2.23 22.39 0.08
C SER A 329 3.25 21.83 1.08
N GLU A 330 4.27 22.62 1.40
CA GLU A 330 5.25 22.25 2.43
C GLU A 330 4.87 22.90 3.75
N ARG A 331 4.77 22.07 4.79
CA ARG A 331 4.53 22.49 6.17
C ARG A 331 5.72 22.11 7.03
N VAL A 332 6.17 23.04 7.86
CA VAL A 332 7.26 22.77 8.81
C VAL A 332 6.65 22.17 10.07
N TYR A 333 6.92 20.89 10.32
CA TYR A 333 6.51 20.21 11.55
C TYR A 333 7.45 20.57 12.71
N ARG A 334 8.77 20.60 12.45
CA ARG A 334 9.80 21.03 13.41
C ARG A 334 10.84 21.88 12.68
N ARG A 335 11.21 23.02 13.27
CA ARG A 335 12.25 23.91 12.72
C ARG A 335 13.60 23.61 13.39
N GLY A 336 14.65 23.44 12.59
CA GLY A 336 16.02 23.26 13.03
C GLY A 336 17.01 23.88 12.04
N ASP A 337 18.17 23.26 11.87
CA ASP A 337 19.15 23.60 10.84
C ASP A 337 18.58 23.28 9.44
N PRO A 338 18.51 24.25 8.51
CA PRO A 338 18.00 24.00 7.15
C PRO A 338 18.92 23.08 6.33
N ASN A 339 20.18 22.90 6.74
CA ASN A 339 21.09 21.97 6.09
C ASN A 339 20.83 20.52 6.52
N LYS A 340 20.20 20.30 7.68
CA LYS A 340 19.83 18.98 8.21
C LYS A 340 18.31 18.78 8.12
N THR A 341 17.85 18.18 7.03
CA THR A 341 16.41 18.10 6.74
C THR A 341 15.94 16.66 6.62
N LEU A 342 14.87 16.34 7.34
CA LEU A 342 14.01 15.19 7.09
C LEU A 342 12.76 15.66 6.35
N LEU A 343 12.67 15.33 5.06
CA LEU A 343 11.49 15.57 4.24
C LEU A 343 10.59 14.33 4.28
N ILE A 344 9.33 14.51 4.64
CA ILE A 344 8.30 13.48 4.67
C ILE A 344 7.23 13.84 3.64
N GLU A 345 7.10 13.04 2.58
CA GLU A 345 6.21 13.29 1.46
C GLU A 345 5.09 12.26 1.40
N PHE A 346 3.85 12.70 1.54
CA PHE A 346 2.65 11.89 1.28
C PHE A 346 2.18 12.16 -0.15
N GLN A 347 2.05 11.11 -0.97
CA GLN A 347 1.67 11.23 -2.38
C GLN A 347 0.27 10.66 -2.63
N GLY A 348 -0.48 11.30 -3.54
CA GLY A 348 -1.82 10.84 -3.95
C GLY A 348 -2.88 11.08 -2.88
N VAL A 349 -2.78 12.22 -2.19
CA VAL A 349 -3.60 12.65 -1.05
C VAL A 349 -4.13 14.05 -1.26
#